data_AF-A0A938CY81-F1
#
_entry.id   AF-A0A938CY81-F1
#
_cell.length_a   1.000
_cell.length_b   1.000
_cell.length_c   1.000
_cell.angle_alpha   90.00
_cell.angle_beta   90.00
_cell.angle_gamma   90.00
#
_symmetry.space_group_name_H-M   'P 1'
#
loop_
_entity.id
_entity.type
_entity.pdbx_description
1 polymer ?
#
loop_
_entity_poly.entity_id
_entity_poly.type
_entity_poly.pdbx_seq_one_letter_code
_entity_poly.pdbx_strand_id
1 'polypeptide(L)'
;MTRAVVIGYGSIGQRHARVLGGLGVEVAVVSRRPVEGAFAAHRDIGAALAGPMPDMAVIADETARHRASLAALRAGGFAGPVLVEKPVFERVTPGDPRADDAVFVGYNLRFHPLAQALKQWLEGKRAIAAQLHVGQHLADWRPGRDHRTGYSAKAALGGGALRDLSHELDLALWLFGPLRRVAALGGASGLL
;
A
#
# COMPACT_ATOMS: atom_id res chain seq x y z
N MET A 1 -22.49 1.80 13.72
CA MET A 1 -21.81 0.78 12.90
C MET A 1 -20.64 1.48 12.22
N THR A 2 -19.44 0.91 12.26
CA THR A 2 -18.25 1.52 11.66
C THR A 2 -18.32 1.44 10.14
N ARG A 3 -17.96 2.52 9.45
CA ARG A 3 -18.02 2.66 8.00
C ARG A 3 -16.64 2.90 7.39
N ALA A 4 -16.39 2.31 6.23
CA ALA A 4 -15.18 2.52 5.47
C ALA A 4 -15.47 2.79 4.00
N VAL A 5 -14.64 3.62 3.37
CA VAL A 5 -14.59 3.76 1.92
C VAL A 5 -13.28 3.21 1.36
N VAL A 6 -13.37 2.33 0.36
CA VAL A 6 -12.20 1.79 -0.35
C VAL A 6 -12.11 2.40 -1.74
N ILE A 7 -11.08 3.19 -1.99
CA ILE A 7 -10.82 3.88 -3.26
C ILE A 7 -9.95 3.00 -4.13
N GLY A 8 -10.47 2.58 -5.27
CA GLY A 8 -9.84 1.60 -6.13
C GLY A 8 -10.35 0.18 -5.83
N TYR A 9 -10.84 -0.50 -6.86
CA TYR A 9 -11.42 -1.85 -6.74
C TYR A 9 -10.69 -2.88 -7.60
N GLY A 10 -9.37 -2.73 -7.70
CA GLY A 10 -8.47 -3.75 -8.23
C GLY A 10 -8.26 -4.91 -7.24
N SER A 11 -7.29 -5.78 -7.51
CA SER A 11 -7.03 -6.98 -6.70
C SER A 11 -6.82 -6.69 -5.20
N ILE A 12 -6.09 -5.63 -4.86
CA ILE A 12 -5.83 -5.26 -3.46
C ILE A 12 -7.02 -4.53 -2.83
N GLY A 13 -7.70 -3.64 -3.56
CA GLY A 13 -8.94 -3.00 -3.09
C GLY A 13 -10.06 -3.99 -2.79
N GLN A 14 -10.24 -5.01 -3.64
CA GLN A 14 -11.19 -6.10 -3.39
C GLN A 14 -10.83 -6.90 -2.13
N ARG A 15 -9.53 -7.10 -1.87
CA ARG A 15 -9.06 -7.76 -0.65
C ARG A 15 -9.39 -6.93 0.58
N HIS A 16 -9.11 -5.62 0.55
CA HIS A 16 -9.45 -4.70 1.64
C HIS A 16 -10.96 -4.67 1.92
N ALA A 17 -11.78 -4.51 0.88
CA ALA A 17 -13.24 -4.50 1.05
C ALA A 17 -13.76 -5.79 1.70
N ARG A 18 -13.23 -6.95 1.28
CA ARG A 18 -13.58 -8.25 1.86
C ARG A 18 -13.14 -8.37 3.32
N VAL A 19 -11.90 -7.99 3.64
CA VAL A 19 -11.38 -8.06 5.01
C VAL A 19 -12.17 -7.13 5.93
N LEU A 20 -12.42 -5.89 5.52
CA LEU A 20 -13.23 -4.93 6.29
C LEU A 20 -14.66 -5.43 6.51
N GLY A 21 -15.31 -5.95 5.47
CA GLY A 21 -16.64 -6.58 5.59
C GLY A 21 -16.65 -7.76 6.56
N GLY A 22 -15.61 -8.61 6.52
CA GLY A 22 -15.43 -9.71 7.48
C GLY A 22 -15.21 -9.27 8.93
N LEU A 23 -14.75 -8.04 9.14
CA LEU A 23 -14.62 -7.41 10.46
C LEU A 23 -15.91 -6.69 10.90
N GLY A 24 -17.00 -6.79 10.14
CA GLY A 24 -18.28 -6.14 10.43
C GLY A 24 -18.33 -4.64 10.10
N VAL A 25 -17.36 -4.15 9.32
CA VAL A 25 -17.35 -2.77 8.82
C VAL A 25 -18.28 -2.66 7.61
N GLU A 26 -19.12 -1.64 7.57
CA GLU A 26 -19.91 -1.32 6.39
C GLU A 26 -19.00 -0.67 5.33
N VAL A 27 -18.90 -1.27 4.15
CA VAL A 27 -17.93 -0.87 3.12
C VAL A 27 -18.63 -0.31 1.88
N ALA A 28 -18.24 0.91 1.53
CA ALA A 28 -18.45 1.48 0.21
C ALA A 28 -17.16 1.43 -0.63
N VAL A 29 -17.28 1.36 -1.95
CA VAL A 29 -16.14 1.30 -2.87
C VAL A 29 -16.23 2.39 -3.93
N VAL A 30 -15.09 3.00 -4.28
CA VAL A 30 -14.98 3.96 -5.38
C VAL A 30 -14.25 3.29 -6.54
N SER A 31 -14.91 3.18 -7.69
CA SER A 31 -14.35 2.55 -8.88
C SER A 31 -14.85 3.17 -10.17
N ARG A 32 -13.91 3.40 -11.10
CA ARG A 32 -14.19 3.81 -12.48
C ARG A 32 -14.75 2.67 -13.34
N ARG A 33 -14.56 1.42 -12.90
CA ARG A 33 -15.05 0.21 -13.59
C ARG A 33 -16.33 -0.28 -12.90
N PRO A 34 -17.18 -1.05 -13.60
CA PRO A 34 -18.26 -1.79 -12.94
C PRO A 34 -17.70 -2.60 -11.77
N VAL A 35 -18.41 -2.54 -10.64
CA VAL A 35 -18.11 -3.31 -9.44
C VAL A 35 -19.18 -4.38 -9.37
N GLU A 36 -18.75 -5.63 -9.43
CA GLU A 36 -19.62 -6.77 -9.17
C GLU A 36 -19.52 -7.15 -7.68
N GLY A 37 -20.64 -7.50 -7.07
CA GLY A 37 -20.71 -7.97 -5.69
C GLY A 37 -21.60 -7.13 -4.77
N ALA A 38 -21.42 -7.33 -3.46
CA ALA A 38 -22.33 -6.85 -2.42
C ALA A 38 -22.02 -5.43 -1.88
N PHE A 39 -20.95 -4.78 -2.36
CA PHE A 39 -20.54 -3.48 -1.84
C PHE A 39 -21.22 -2.33 -2.57
N ALA A 40 -21.63 -1.30 -1.82
CA ALA A 40 -22.11 -0.06 -2.41
C ALA A 40 -21.00 0.59 -3.24
N ALA A 41 -21.28 0.87 -4.52
CA ALA A 41 -20.27 1.33 -5.47
C ALA A 41 -20.54 2.75 -5.97
N HIS A 42 -19.53 3.59 -5.90
CA HIS A 42 -19.55 4.98 -6.36
C HIS A 42 -18.53 5.20 -7.47
N ARG A 43 -18.78 6.18 -8.33
CA ARG A 43 -17.92 6.49 -9.48
C ARG A 43 -16.73 7.37 -9.12
N ASP A 44 -16.89 8.20 -8.10
CA ASP A 44 -15.87 9.10 -7.58
C ASP A 44 -16.00 9.26 -6.06
N ILE A 45 -14.97 9.90 -5.48
CA ILE A 45 -14.85 10.10 -4.04
C ILE A 45 -15.94 11.05 -3.53
N GLY A 46 -16.28 12.10 -4.29
CA GLY A 46 -17.32 13.05 -3.89
C GLY A 46 -18.68 12.37 -3.73
N ALA A 47 -19.05 11.52 -4.69
CA ALA A 47 -20.27 10.73 -4.64
C ALA A 47 -20.31 9.74 -3.46
N ALA A 48 -19.15 9.19 -3.07
CA ALA A 48 -19.05 8.33 -1.88
C ALA A 48 -19.17 9.10 -0.57
N LEU A 49 -18.71 10.35 -0.53
CA LEU A 49 -18.78 11.22 0.65
C LEU A 49 -20.09 12.02 0.76
N ALA A 50 -20.92 12.05 -0.30
CA ALA A 50 -22.22 12.71 -0.30
C ALA A 50 -23.26 11.98 0.58
N GLY A 51 -23.05 10.69 0.83
CA GLY A 51 -23.86 9.89 1.75
C GLY A 51 -23.40 10.04 3.21
N PRO A 52 -23.66 9.02 4.05
CA PRO A 52 -23.13 9.01 5.40
C PRO A 52 -21.60 8.98 5.40
N MET A 53 -20.98 9.92 6.11
CA MET A 53 -19.53 10.06 6.17
C MET A 53 -18.88 8.77 6.72
N PRO A 54 -17.86 8.20 6.03
CA PRO A 54 -17.13 7.05 6.54
C PRO A 54 -16.27 7.43 7.75
N ASP A 55 -15.96 6.46 8.60
CA ASP A 55 -15.05 6.62 9.74
C ASP A 55 -13.59 6.45 9.33
N MET A 56 -13.34 5.68 8.26
CA MET A 56 -11.99 5.42 7.73
C MET A 56 -11.99 5.31 6.20
N ALA A 57 -10.83 5.53 5.59
CA ALA A 57 -10.64 5.37 4.15
C ALA A 57 -9.44 4.49 3.83
N VAL A 58 -9.54 3.74 2.74
CA VAL A 58 -8.41 2.98 2.15
C VAL A 58 -8.19 3.47 0.73
N ILE A 59 -6.99 3.95 0.42
CA ILE A 59 -6.57 4.30 -0.94
C ILE A 59 -5.78 3.11 -1.50
N ALA A 60 -6.37 2.45 -2.49
CA ALA A 60 -5.88 1.22 -3.12
C ALA A 60 -6.03 1.29 -4.65
N ASP A 61 -6.03 2.50 -5.21
CA ASP A 61 -6.02 2.74 -6.66
C ASP A 61 -4.59 2.78 -7.22
N GLU A 62 -4.40 3.32 -8.41
CA GLU A 62 -3.06 3.39 -9.00
C GLU A 62 -2.17 4.35 -8.21
N THR A 63 -0.92 3.98 -7.92
CA THR A 63 0.05 4.80 -7.14
C THR A 63 0.13 6.25 -7.61
N ALA A 64 0.09 6.51 -8.92
CA ALA A 64 0.13 7.85 -9.49
C ALA A 64 -1.08 8.73 -9.07
N ARG A 65 -2.17 8.12 -8.61
CA ARG A 65 -3.42 8.76 -8.19
C ARG A 65 -3.56 8.90 -6.69
N HIS A 66 -2.76 8.21 -5.88
CA HIS A 66 -2.85 8.25 -4.42
C HIS A 66 -2.89 9.68 -3.86
N ARG A 67 -2.06 10.58 -4.40
CA ARG A 67 -2.03 12.01 -4.01
C ARG A 67 -3.35 12.72 -4.29
N ALA A 68 -3.89 12.54 -5.49
CA ALA A 68 -5.15 13.16 -5.89
C ALA A 68 -6.32 12.58 -5.08
N SER A 69 -6.31 11.26 -4.83
CA SER A 69 -7.33 10.58 -4.02
C SER A 69 -7.31 11.06 -2.56
N LEU A 70 -6.13 11.23 -1.96
CA LEU A 70 -5.98 11.77 -0.62
C LEU A 70 -6.46 13.23 -0.55
N ALA A 71 -6.07 14.06 -1.52
CA ALA A 71 -6.53 15.45 -1.60
C ALA A 71 -8.06 15.55 -1.78
N ALA A 72 -8.65 14.68 -2.60
CA ALA A 72 -10.09 14.63 -2.81
C ALA A 72 -10.86 14.22 -1.54
N LEU A 73 -10.34 13.26 -0.76
CA LEU A 73 -10.91 12.94 0.55
C LEU A 73 -10.92 14.17 1.48
N ARG A 74 -9.77 14.85 1.61
CA ARG A 74 -9.66 16.04 2.48
C ARG A 74 -10.54 17.18 2.00
N ALA A 75 -10.60 17.43 0.68
CA ALA A 75 -11.48 18.44 0.10
C ALA A 75 -12.98 18.13 0.30
N GLY A 76 -13.34 16.84 0.34
CA GLY A 76 -14.69 16.38 0.68
C GLY A 76 -15.01 16.39 2.17
N GLY A 77 -14.15 16.97 3.01
CA GLY A 77 -14.37 17.09 4.45
C GLY A 77 -14.03 15.83 5.26
N PHE A 78 -13.46 14.79 4.65
CA PHE A 78 -13.06 13.59 5.38
C PHE A 78 -11.80 13.85 6.21
N ALA A 79 -11.92 13.77 7.53
CA ALA A 79 -10.82 13.99 8.49
C ALA A 79 -10.34 12.71 9.19
N GLY A 80 -10.97 11.56 8.90
CA GLY A 80 -10.63 10.28 9.54
C GLY A 80 -9.28 9.69 9.12
N PRO A 81 -8.91 8.54 9.72
CA PRO A 81 -7.74 7.76 9.33
C PRO A 81 -7.82 7.26 7.89
N VAL A 82 -6.71 7.37 7.17
CA VAL A 82 -6.53 6.91 5.79
C VAL A 82 -5.41 5.88 5.75
N LEU A 83 -5.67 4.69 5.23
CA LEU A 83 -4.64 3.74 4.83
C LEU A 83 -4.34 3.90 3.35
N VAL A 84 -3.12 4.29 2.99
CA VAL A 84 -2.66 4.42 1.60
C VAL A 84 -1.80 3.21 1.24
N GLU A 85 -2.14 2.50 0.17
CA GLU A 85 -1.34 1.38 -0.30
C GLU A 85 0.09 1.80 -0.68
N LYS A 86 1.01 0.86 -0.56
CA LYS A 86 2.42 1.11 -0.91
C LYS A 86 2.63 1.01 -2.43
N PRO A 87 3.61 1.73 -2.99
CA PRO A 87 4.29 2.86 -2.36
C PRO A 87 3.34 4.05 -2.20
N VAL A 88 3.60 4.91 -1.20
CA VAL A 88 2.70 6.02 -0.86
C VAL A 88 2.42 6.93 -2.06
N PHE A 89 3.47 7.30 -2.82
CA PHE A 89 3.40 8.08 -4.05
C PHE A 89 4.41 7.53 -5.07
N GLU A 90 4.22 7.88 -6.35
CA GLU A 90 5.15 7.49 -7.42
C GLU A 90 6.53 8.14 -7.23
N ARG A 91 6.52 9.38 -6.74
CA ARG A 91 7.71 10.18 -6.38
C ARG A 91 7.38 11.00 -5.15
N VAL A 92 8.36 11.10 -4.26
CA VAL A 92 8.28 11.99 -3.10
C VAL A 92 8.72 13.38 -3.53
N THR A 93 7.87 14.38 -3.34
CA THR A 93 8.19 15.80 -3.63
C THR A 93 8.17 16.64 -2.36
N PRO A 94 8.95 17.75 -2.31
CA PRO A 94 8.79 18.75 -1.25
C PRO A 94 7.34 19.25 -1.23
N GLY A 95 6.66 19.13 -0.10
CA GLY A 95 5.24 19.48 0.06
C GLY A 95 4.28 18.29 0.08
N ASP A 96 4.79 17.06 -0.09
CA ASP A 96 3.98 15.86 0.12
C ASP A 96 3.47 15.80 1.56
N PRO A 97 2.20 15.43 1.77
CA PRO A 97 1.70 15.18 3.11
C PRO A 97 2.58 14.10 3.73
N ARG A 98 3.09 14.40 4.92
CA ARG A 98 3.87 13.45 5.71
C ARG A 98 2.91 12.45 6.32
N ALA A 99 3.42 11.25 6.61
CA ALA A 99 2.71 10.35 7.49
C ALA A 99 2.49 11.06 8.83
N ASP A 100 1.24 11.19 9.22
CA ASP A 100 0.77 11.69 10.50
C ASP A 100 -0.17 10.65 11.12
N ASP A 101 -0.72 10.94 12.30
CA ASP A 101 -1.58 9.98 13.02
C ASP A 101 -2.89 9.66 12.27
N ALA A 102 -3.21 10.39 11.20
CA ALA A 102 -4.38 10.16 10.35
C ALA A 102 -4.03 9.55 8.98
N VAL A 103 -2.75 9.35 8.63
CA VAL A 103 -2.33 8.77 7.34
C VAL A 103 -1.31 7.66 7.55
N PHE A 104 -1.73 6.44 7.25
CA PHE A 104 -0.95 5.20 7.35
C PHE A 104 -0.56 4.71 5.95
N VAL A 105 0.55 3.98 5.86
CA VAL A 105 1.00 3.34 4.61
C VAL A 105 0.89 1.82 4.73
N GLY A 106 0.42 1.15 3.67
CA GLY A 106 0.12 -0.28 3.56
C GLY A 106 1.30 -1.26 3.67
N TYR A 107 2.28 -1.00 4.53
CA TYR A 107 3.37 -1.93 4.83
C TYR A 107 2.91 -3.03 5.81
N ASN A 108 2.06 -3.91 5.32
CA ASN A 108 1.42 -4.96 6.09
C ASN A 108 2.40 -5.93 6.79
N LEU A 109 3.63 -6.14 6.28
CA LEU A 109 4.62 -7.03 6.90
C LEU A 109 5.00 -6.63 8.33
N ARG A 110 4.88 -5.35 8.69
CA ARG A 110 5.07 -4.90 10.09
C ARG A 110 4.12 -5.61 11.04
N PHE A 111 2.93 -5.99 10.59
CA PHE A 111 1.89 -6.66 11.40
C PHE A 111 2.00 -8.19 11.38
N HIS A 112 2.99 -8.75 10.68
CA HIS A 112 3.21 -10.19 10.71
C HIS A 112 3.65 -10.63 12.13
N PRO A 113 3.09 -11.71 12.71
CA PRO A 113 3.39 -12.11 14.09
C PRO A 113 4.90 -12.29 14.36
N LEU A 114 5.63 -12.87 13.41
CA LEU A 114 7.09 -13.02 13.54
C LEU A 114 7.84 -11.68 13.48
N ALA A 115 7.36 -10.71 12.69
CA ALA A 115 7.97 -9.39 12.62
C ALA A 115 7.76 -8.62 13.92
N GLN A 116 6.56 -8.70 14.50
CA GLN A 116 6.22 -8.15 15.82
C GLN A 116 7.05 -8.80 16.93
N ALA A 117 7.14 -10.14 16.95
CA ALA A 117 7.95 -10.87 17.92
C ALA A 117 9.44 -10.51 17.80
N LEU A 118 9.96 -10.39 16.59
CA LEU A 118 11.34 -9.95 16.35
C LEU A 118 11.56 -8.52 16.86
N LYS A 119 10.63 -7.61 16.58
CA LYS A 119 10.73 -6.21 17.04
C LYS A 119 10.80 -6.13 18.57
N GLN A 120 9.92 -6.86 19.26
CA GLN A 120 9.91 -6.96 20.72
C GLN A 120 11.21 -7.59 21.25
N TRP A 121 11.67 -8.67 20.62
CA TRP A 121 12.93 -9.32 21.02
C TRP A 121 14.15 -8.40 20.86
N LEU A 122 14.14 -7.49 19.89
CA LEU A 122 15.19 -6.50 19.68
C LEU A 122 15.15 -5.33 20.67
N GLU A 123 14.11 -5.19 21.51
CA GLU A 123 14.00 -4.09 22.46
C GLU A 123 15.19 -4.06 23.44
N GLY A 124 15.78 -2.87 23.61
CA GLY A 124 16.99 -2.67 24.42
C GLY A 124 18.27 -3.27 23.83
N LYS A 125 18.21 -3.95 22.68
CA LYS A 125 19.38 -4.54 22.02
C LYS A 125 19.92 -3.60 20.95
N ARG A 126 21.25 -3.57 20.83
CA ARG A 126 21.93 -2.86 19.74
C ARG A 126 22.31 -3.84 18.65
N ALA A 127 21.64 -3.77 17.50
CA ALA A 127 22.05 -4.52 16.31
C ALA A 127 23.41 -3.99 15.81
N ILE A 128 24.37 -4.90 15.65
CA ILE A 128 25.70 -4.57 15.07
C ILE A 128 25.67 -4.74 13.55
N ALA A 129 25.03 -5.81 13.08
CA ALA A 129 24.82 -6.11 11.68
C ALA A 129 23.47 -6.80 11.50
N ALA A 130 22.82 -6.56 10.36
CA ALA A 130 21.61 -7.24 9.93
C ALA A 130 21.70 -7.48 8.43
N GLN A 131 21.26 -8.66 7.99
CA GLN A 131 21.18 -9.01 6.59
C GLN A 131 19.76 -9.46 6.28
N LEU A 132 19.15 -8.83 5.28
CA LEU A 132 17.84 -9.19 4.78
C LEU A 132 18.01 -9.63 3.33
N HIS A 133 17.35 -10.71 2.97
CA HIS A 133 17.36 -11.25 1.61
C HIS A 133 15.93 -11.56 1.19
N VAL A 134 15.55 -11.06 0.02
CA VAL A 134 14.28 -11.38 -0.62
C VAL A 134 14.51 -11.53 -2.12
N GLY A 135 13.88 -12.55 -2.68
CA GLY A 135 13.94 -12.83 -4.10
C GLY A 135 12.91 -13.88 -4.45
N GLN A 136 12.27 -13.73 -5.59
CA GLN A 136 11.34 -14.70 -6.13
C GLN A 136 11.34 -14.58 -7.66
N HIS A 137 11.12 -15.70 -8.35
CA HIS A 137 10.98 -15.68 -9.79
C HIS A 137 9.69 -14.97 -10.19
N LEU A 138 9.76 -14.00 -11.12
CA LEU A 138 8.62 -13.14 -11.43
C LEU A 138 7.41 -13.91 -12.01
N ALA A 139 7.65 -15.04 -12.68
CA ALA A 139 6.58 -15.89 -13.18
C ALA A 139 5.70 -16.48 -12.05
N ASP A 140 6.26 -16.63 -10.85
CA ASP A 140 5.54 -17.23 -9.71
C ASP A 140 4.58 -16.23 -9.06
N TRP A 141 4.71 -14.93 -9.38
CA TRP A 141 3.87 -13.90 -8.78
C TRP A 141 2.45 -13.94 -9.31
N ARG A 142 2.28 -14.33 -10.58
CA ARG A 142 0.99 -14.46 -11.26
C ARG A 142 1.02 -15.67 -12.19
N PRO A 143 0.89 -16.89 -11.63
CA PRO A 143 0.89 -18.11 -12.43
C PRO A 143 -0.10 -18.02 -13.60
N GLY A 144 0.32 -18.45 -14.78
CA GLY A 144 -0.52 -18.41 -16.00
C GLY A 144 -0.57 -17.07 -16.74
N ARG A 145 0.21 -16.06 -16.34
CA ARG A 145 0.40 -14.82 -17.10
C ARG A 145 1.84 -14.66 -17.55
N ASP A 146 2.04 -14.09 -18.74
CA ASP A 146 3.38 -13.71 -19.19
C ASP A 146 3.92 -12.59 -18.29
N HIS A 147 4.87 -12.96 -17.44
CA HIS A 147 5.49 -12.07 -16.45
C HIS A 147 6.17 -10.84 -17.07
N ARG A 148 6.64 -10.94 -18.33
CA ARG A 148 7.30 -9.85 -19.07
C ARG A 148 6.33 -8.72 -19.44
N THR A 149 5.05 -9.04 -19.53
CA THR A 149 4.01 -8.05 -19.90
C THR A 149 3.53 -7.23 -18.70
N GLY A 150 3.79 -7.73 -17.49
CA GLY A 150 3.33 -7.14 -16.24
C GLY A 150 4.00 -5.82 -15.89
N TYR A 151 3.35 -5.08 -14.99
CA TYR A 151 3.86 -3.82 -14.43
C TYR A 151 5.26 -3.98 -13.84
N SER A 152 5.48 -5.02 -13.03
CA SER A 152 6.74 -5.30 -12.34
C SER A 152 7.95 -5.47 -13.26
N ALA A 153 7.73 -5.92 -14.50
CA ALA A 153 8.79 -6.04 -15.51
C ALA A 153 9.07 -4.73 -16.26
N LYS A 154 8.25 -3.68 -16.09
CA LYS A 154 8.29 -2.45 -16.88
C LYS A 154 8.66 -1.25 -16.02
N ALA A 155 9.93 -0.87 -16.04
CA ALA A 155 10.44 0.32 -15.35
C ALA A 155 9.69 1.60 -15.75
N ALA A 156 9.29 1.72 -17.02
CA ALA A 156 8.53 2.88 -17.53
C ALA A 156 7.14 3.04 -16.93
N LEU A 157 6.51 1.95 -16.45
CA LEU A 157 5.26 2.01 -15.69
C LEU A 157 5.51 2.26 -14.21
N GLY A 158 6.77 2.22 -13.79
CA GLY A 158 7.18 2.38 -12.41
C GLY A 158 7.31 1.06 -11.64
N GLY A 159 7.37 -0.08 -12.33
CA GLY A 159 7.68 -1.38 -11.71
C GLY A 159 9.16 -1.55 -11.41
N GLY A 160 9.52 -2.76 -10.98
CA GLY A 160 10.88 -3.18 -10.68
C GLY A 160 11.00 -3.73 -9.26
N ALA A 161 11.92 -4.68 -9.08
CA ALA A 161 12.06 -5.44 -7.84
C ALA A 161 12.16 -4.54 -6.59
N LEU A 162 12.90 -3.44 -6.66
CA LEU A 162 13.06 -2.51 -5.52
C LEU A 162 11.74 -1.87 -5.07
N ARG A 163 10.84 -1.57 -6.01
CA ARG A 163 9.54 -0.93 -5.72
C ARG A 163 8.52 -1.96 -5.27
N ASP A 164 8.50 -3.11 -5.93
CA ASP A 164 7.59 -4.20 -5.61
C ASP A 164 7.95 -4.86 -4.25
N LEU A 165 9.23 -5.04 -3.96
CA LEU A 165 9.79 -5.60 -2.71
C LEU A 165 10.28 -4.48 -1.76
N SER A 166 9.57 -3.36 -1.75
CA SER A 166 9.85 -2.25 -0.82
C SER A 166 9.50 -2.60 0.63
N HIS A 167 8.79 -3.70 0.87
CA HIS A 167 8.45 -4.17 2.21
C HIS A 167 9.68 -4.51 3.05
N GLU A 168 10.74 -5.06 2.46
CA GLU A 168 11.94 -5.45 3.19
C GLU A 168 12.79 -4.25 3.59
N LEU A 169 12.84 -3.23 2.74
CA LEU A 169 13.44 -1.94 3.08
C LEU A 169 12.67 -1.27 4.21
N ASP A 170 11.35 -1.26 4.11
CA ASP A 170 10.47 -0.75 5.16
C ASP A 170 10.67 -1.49 6.49
N LEU A 171 10.72 -2.83 6.44
CA LEU A 171 10.93 -3.67 7.61
C LEU A 171 12.31 -3.42 8.24
N ALA A 172 13.36 -3.26 7.44
CA ALA A 172 14.70 -2.92 7.93
C ALA A 172 14.68 -1.58 8.68
N LEU A 173 14.05 -0.56 8.11
CA LEU A 173 13.90 0.77 8.73
C LEU A 173 13.08 0.70 10.03
N TRP A 174 12.01 -0.10 10.04
CA TRP A 174 11.14 -0.25 11.21
C TRP A 174 11.83 -1.01 12.36
N LEU A 175 12.60 -2.05 12.04
CA LEU A 175 13.34 -2.84 13.04
C LEU A 175 14.54 -2.07 13.59
N PHE A 176 15.36 -1.48 12.72
CA PHE A 176 16.70 -0.97 13.05
C PHE A 176 16.83 0.55 13.06
N GLY A 177 15.79 1.28 12.66
CA GLY A 177 15.77 2.74 12.63
C GLY A 177 16.23 3.35 11.29
N PRO A 178 16.34 4.68 11.22
CA PRO A 178 16.58 5.40 9.97
C PRO A 178 17.99 5.16 9.40
N LEU A 179 18.06 5.09 8.07
CA LEU A 179 19.33 5.03 7.34
C LEU A 179 20.06 6.38 7.42
N ARG A 180 21.37 6.34 7.71
CA ARG A 180 22.25 7.53 7.68
C ARG A 180 23.05 7.63 6.38
N ARG A 181 23.40 6.49 5.80
CA ARG A 181 24.18 6.36 4.56
C ARG A 181 23.69 5.14 3.80
N VAL A 182 23.67 5.23 2.48
CA VAL A 182 23.23 4.17 1.59
C VAL A 182 24.26 4.02 0.47
N ALA A 183 24.58 2.78 0.14
CA ALA A 183 25.28 2.40 -1.07
C ALA A 183 24.46 1.29 -1.74
N ALA A 184 24.41 1.28 -3.07
CA ALA A 184 23.65 0.31 -3.83
C ALA A 184 24.44 -0.14 -5.06
N LEU A 185 24.38 -1.43 -5.35
CA LEU A 185 24.78 -2.00 -6.63
C LEU A 185 23.52 -2.64 -7.23
N GLY A 186 23.12 -2.16 -8.40
CA GLY A 186 21.96 -2.66 -9.12
C GLY A 186 22.36 -3.12 -10.52
N GLY A 187 21.59 -4.04 -11.07
CA GLY A 187 21.76 -4.54 -12.43
C GLY A 187 20.75 -5.64 -12.75
N ALA A 188 20.69 -5.99 -14.03
CA ALA A 188 20.06 -7.22 -14.46
C ALA A 188 21.17 -8.27 -14.66
N SER A 189 20.99 -9.46 -14.10
CA SER A 189 21.89 -10.60 -14.34
C SER A 189 21.12 -11.69 -15.07
N GLY A 190 21.61 -12.08 -16.25
CA GLY A 190 20.97 -13.08 -17.11
C GLY A 190 20.28 -12.49 -18.34
N LEU A 191 19.71 -13.36 -19.18
CA LEU A 191 18.88 -13.01 -20.34
C LEU A 191 17.44 -12.75 -19.87
N LEU A 192 17.20 -11.59 -19.26
CA LEU A 192 15.86 -11.03 -19.08
C LEU A 192 15.86 -9.56 -19.47
#